data_AF-A0A0M0GDN5-F1
#
_entry.id   AF-A0A0M0GDN5-F1
#
_cell.length_a   1.000
_cell.length_b   1.000
_cell.length_c   1.000
_cell.angle_alpha   90.00
_cell.angle_beta   90.00
_cell.angle_gamma   90.00
#
_symmetry.space_group_name_H-M   'P 1'
#
loop_
_entity.id
_entity.type
_entity.pdbx_description
1 polymer ?
#
loop_
_entity_poly.entity_id
_entity_poly.type
_entity_poly.pdbx_seq_one_letter_code
_entity_poly.pdbx_strand_id
1 'polypeptide(L)'
;MITAVLWLSFALSLISLIAGIMNQSWKLALLSFILLLPLGYYLSGAENTLRFLSALPGVPLILAIIFYFQSGKSMLKQKNK
;
A
#
# COMPACT_ATOMS: atom_id res chain seq x y z
N MET A 1 6.22 -18.75 -14.98
CA MET A 1 5.15 -18.92 -13.97
C MET A 1 5.19 -17.87 -12.85
N ILE A 2 6.37 -17.45 -12.36
CA ILE A 2 6.49 -16.46 -11.26
C ILE A 2 5.94 -15.07 -11.63
N THR A 3 6.05 -14.66 -12.89
CA THR A 3 5.58 -13.35 -13.37
C THR A 3 4.06 -13.18 -13.20
N ALA A 4 3.27 -14.22 -13.49
CA ALA A 4 1.81 -14.16 -13.35
C ALA A 4 1.38 -13.93 -11.89
N VAL A 5 2.08 -14.56 -10.93
CA VAL A 5 1.85 -14.37 -9.50
C VAL A 5 2.19 -12.94 -9.07
N LEU A 6 3.31 -12.39 -9.57
CA LEU A 6 3.69 -10.99 -9.31
C LEU A 6 2.64 -9.99 -9.81
N TRP A 7 2.14 -10.17 -11.04
CA TRP A 7 1.10 -9.31 -11.60
C TRP A 7 -0.25 -9.45 -10.86
N LEU A 8 -0.60 -10.66 -10.42
CA LEU A 8 -1.80 -10.89 -9.61
C LEU A 8 -1.68 -10.24 -8.22
N SER A 9 -0.52 -10.38 -7.56
CA SER A 9 -0.22 -9.71 -6.28
C SER A 9 -0.24 -8.19 -6.43
N PHE A 10 0.21 -7.66 -7.58
CA PHE A 10 0.11 -6.24 -7.88
C PHE A 10 -1.34 -5.77 -7.99
N ALA A 11 -2.17 -6.48 -8.76
CA ALA A 11 -3.59 -6.17 -8.90
C ALA A 11 -4.33 -6.24 -7.55
N LEU A 12 -4.09 -7.29 -6.76
CA LEU A 12 -4.63 -7.44 -5.42
C LEU A 12 -4.20 -6.32 -4.47
N SER A 13 -2.94 -5.88 -4.57
CA SER A 13 -2.44 -4.76 -3.77
C SER A 13 -3.12 -3.44 -4.13
N LEU A 14 -3.37 -3.18 -5.42
CA LEU A 14 -4.13 -2.01 -5.89
C LEU A 14 -5.56 -2.02 -5.34
N ILE A 15 -6.24 -3.16 -5.42
CA ILE A 15 -7.60 -3.31 -4.88
C ILE A 15 -7.60 -3.08 -3.36
N SER A 16 -6.63 -3.65 -2.65
CA SER A 16 -6.47 -3.48 -1.21
C SER A 16 -6.16 -2.02 -0.83
N LEU A 17 -5.36 -1.31 -1.64
CA LEU A 17 -5.06 0.10 -1.46
C LEU A 17 -6.32 0.96 -1.62
N ILE A 18 -7.08 0.75 -2.70
CA ILE A 18 -8.34 1.45 -2.96
C ILE A 18 -9.34 1.17 -1.83
N ALA A 19 -9.48 -0.10 -1.42
CA ALA A 19 -10.32 -0.48 -0.28
C ALA A 19 -9.84 0.14 1.04
N GLY A 20 -8.52 0.28 1.23
CA GLY A 20 -7.93 0.95 2.38
C GLY A 20 -8.18 2.46 2.40
N ILE A 21 -8.21 3.10 1.22
CA ILE A 21 -8.61 4.50 1.06
C ILE A 21 -10.09 4.68 1.36
N MET A 22 -10.95 3.86 0.75
CA MET A 22 -12.40 3.94 0.94
C MET A 22 -12.83 3.69 2.40
N ASN A 23 -12.20 2.72 3.07
CA ASN A 23 -12.48 2.40 4.46
C ASN A 23 -11.59 3.17 5.45
N GLN A 24 -10.78 4.13 4.97
CA GLN A 24 -9.85 4.94 5.77
C GLN A 24 -9.04 4.11 6.78
N SER A 25 -8.66 2.91 6.36
CA SER A 25 -8.19 1.85 7.25
C SER A 25 -6.70 1.65 7.08
N TRP A 26 -5.93 2.08 8.08
CA TRP A 26 -4.48 1.95 8.11
C TRP A 26 -3.99 0.50 7.95
N LYS A 27 -4.77 -0.48 8.44
CA LYS A 27 -4.48 -1.93 8.31
C LYS A 27 -4.48 -2.39 6.85
N LEU A 28 -5.46 -1.95 6.06
CA LEU A 28 -5.58 -2.31 4.64
C LEU A 28 -4.48 -1.65 3.80
N ALA A 29 -4.13 -0.41 4.11
CA ALA A 29 -3.00 0.27 3.48
C ALA A 29 -1.65 -0.43 3.78
N LEU A 30 -1.43 -0.88 5.02
CA LEU A 30 -0.27 -1.71 5.38
C LEU A 30 -0.26 -3.07 4.69
N LEU A 31 -1.43 -3.70 4.55
CA LEU A 31 -1.54 -4.98 3.86
C LEU A 31 -1.14 -4.83 2.38
N SER A 32 -1.64 -3.78 1.72
CA SER A 32 -1.23 -3.38 0.38
C SER A 32 0.29 -3.20 0.26
N PHE A 33 0.92 -2.54 1.23
CA PHE A 33 2.38 -2.39 1.27
C PHE A 33 3.12 -3.72 1.28
N ILE A 34 2.72 -4.66 2.15
CA ILE A 34 3.34 -5.99 2.25
C ILE A 34 3.16 -6.78 0.95
N LEU A 35 2.00 -6.67 0.29
CA LEU A 35 1.76 -7.31 -1.02
C LEU A 35 2.59 -6.68 -2.14
N LEU A 36 2.96 -5.40 -2.02
CA LEU A 36 3.78 -4.67 -2.99
C LEU A 36 5.29 -4.84 -2.78
N LEU A 37 5.73 -5.26 -1.57
CA LEU A 37 7.15 -5.48 -1.26
C LEU A 37 7.87 -6.45 -2.21
N PRO A 38 7.34 -7.67 -2.48
CA PRO A 38 8.01 -8.61 -3.38
C PRO A 38 8.09 -8.06 -4.81
N LEU A 39 7.08 -7.30 -5.23
CA LEU A 39 7.07 -6.64 -6.53
C LEU A 39 8.12 -5.53 -6.61
N GLY A 40 8.24 -4.71 -5.56
CA GLY A 40 9.28 -3.69 -5.43
C GLY A 40 10.68 -4.29 -5.47
N TYR A 41 10.91 -5.39 -4.74
CA TYR A 41 12.19 -6.09 -4.74
C TYR A 41 12.52 -6.66 -6.13
N TYR A 42 11.53 -7.26 -6.80
CA TYR A 42 11.70 -7.79 -8.15
C TYR A 42 12.03 -6.68 -9.18
N LEU A 43 11.37 -5.53 -9.08
CA LEU A 43 11.59 -4.38 -9.97
C LEU A 43 12.85 -3.57 -9.63
N SER A 44 13.37 -3.68 -8.39
CA SER A 44 14.59 -2.98 -7.97
C SER A 44 15.84 -3.45 -8.71
N GLY A 45 15.86 -4.72 -9.14
CA GLY A 45 16.91 -5.28 -9.98
C GLY A 45 16.84 -4.86 -11.45
N ALA A 46 15.84 -4.07 -11.85
CA ALA A 46 15.73 -3.60 -13.23
C ALA A 46 16.69 -2.43 -13.50
N GLU A 47 17.35 -2.46 -14.65
CA GLU A 47 18.38 -1.48 -15.04
C GLU A 47 17.81 -0.20 -15.65
N ASN A 48 16.49 -0.15 -15.84
CA ASN A 48 15.81 0.88 -16.63
C ASN A 48 14.72 1.59 -15.80
N THR A 49 13.83 2.37 -16.45
CA THR A 49 12.72 3.11 -15.81
C THR A 49 11.82 2.26 -14.90
N LEU A 50 11.81 0.94 -15.07
CA LEU A 50 11.16 -0.02 -14.17
C LEU A 50 11.69 0.03 -12.72
N ARG A 51 12.93 0.49 -12.50
CA ARG A 51 13.46 0.79 -11.18
C ARG A 51 12.67 1.88 -10.46
N PHE A 52 12.05 2.81 -11.19
CA PHE A 52 11.19 3.83 -10.59
C PHE A 52 9.90 3.22 -10.03
N LEU A 53 9.38 2.17 -10.68
CA LEU A 53 8.26 1.39 -10.14
C LEU A 53 8.64 0.61 -8.87
N SER A 54 9.92 0.39 -8.57
CA SER A 54 10.31 -0.22 -7.29
C SER A 54 9.98 0.65 -6.08
N ALA A 55 9.72 1.95 -6.29
CA ALA A 55 9.25 2.89 -5.27
C ALA A 55 7.72 2.87 -5.07
N LEU A 56 6.97 2.10 -5.87
CA LEU A 56 5.52 1.91 -5.70
C LEU A 56 5.09 1.52 -4.28
N PRO A 57 5.80 0.67 -3.52
CA PRO A 57 5.45 0.37 -2.13
C PRO A 57 5.48 1.61 -1.21
N GLY A 58 6.21 2.67 -1.59
CA GLY A 58 6.24 3.91 -0.81
C GLY A 58 4.86 4.59 -0.72
N VAL A 59 4.03 4.47 -1.75
CA VAL A 59 2.69 5.10 -1.79
C VAL A 59 1.75 4.53 -0.72
N PRO A 60 1.50 3.20 -0.63
CA PRO A 60 0.68 2.61 0.44
C PRO A 60 1.27 2.87 1.83
N LEU A 61 2.59 2.96 1.96
CA LEU A 61 3.24 3.24 3.23
C LEU A 61 2.95 4.66 3.73
N ILE A 62 3.09 5.67 2.86
CA ILE A 62 2.73 7.06 3.19
C ILE A 62 1.23 7.16 3.51
N LEU A 63 0.37 6.49 2.73
CA LEU A 63 -1.07 6.47 2.97
C LEU A 63 -1.43 5.80 4.30
N ALA A 64 -0.76 4.70 4.66
CA ALA A 64 -0.95 4.04 5.94
C ALA A 64 -0.60 4.97 7.11
N ILE A 65 0.48 5.74 7.00
CA ILE A 65 0.85 6.76 7.99
C ILE A 65 -0.23 7.83 8.09
N ILE A 66 -0.68 8.39 6.96
CA ILE A 66 -1.74 9.42 6.93
C ILE A 66 -3.03 8.88 7.59
N PHE A 67 -3.46 7.66 7.25
CA PHE A 67 -4.64 7.04 7.85
C PHE A 67 -4.47 6.71 9.32
N TYR A 68 -3.27 6.33 9.76
CA TYR A 68 -2.99 6.12 11.17
C TYR A 68 -3.18 7.42 11.98
N PHE A 69 -2.62 8.53 11.50
CA PHE A 69 -2.80 9.84 12.12
C PHE A 69 -4.25 10.35 12.05
N GLN A 70 -4.97 10.09 10.95
CA GLN A 70 -6.40 10.45 10.86
C GLN A 70 -7.29 9.59 11.75
N SER A 71 -7.02 8.29 11.87
CA SER A 71 -7.77 7.38 12.73
C SER A 71 -7.69 7.80 14.19
N GLY A 72 -6.52 8.22 14.66
CA GLY A 72 -6.35 8.81 16.00
C GLY A 72 -7.18 10.08 16.22
N LYS A 73 -7.28 10.96 15.22
CA LYS A 73 -8.13 12.18 15.29
C LYS A 73 -9.62 11.87 15.24
N SER A 74 -10.05 10.87 14.47
CA SER A 74 -11.46 10.44 14.40
C SER A 74 -11.92 9.87 15.75
N MET A 75 -11.08 9.06 16.38
CA MET A 75 -11.34 8.50 17.72
C MET A 75 -11.39 9.60 18.80
N LEU A 76 -10.51 10.61 18.74
CA LEU A 76 -10.58 11.77 19.64
C LEU A 76 -11.81 12.65 19.41
N LYS A 77 -12.26 12.80 18.16
CA LYS A 77 -13.46 13.58 17.80
C LYS A 77 -14.75 12.90 18.27
N GLN A 78 -14.77 11.58 18.35
CA GLN A 78 -15.90 10.82 18.89
C GLN A 78 -15.92 10.80 20.43
N LYS A 79 -14.75 10.83 21.09
CA LYS A 79 -14.65 10.85 22.57
C LYS A 79 -14.99 12.22 23.20
N ASN A 80 -15.00 13.30 22.41
CA ASN A 80 -15.29 14.67 22.86
C ASN A 80 -16.73 15.13 22.53
N LYS A 81 -17.62 14.18 22.21
CA LYS A 81 -19.05 14.39 21.98
C LYS A 81 -19.84 13.62 23.02
#